data_AF-A0A0B6YXJ0-F1
#
_entry.id   AF-A0A0B6YXJ0-F1
#
_cell.length_a   1.000
_cell.length_b   1.000
_cell.length_c   1.000
_cell.angle_alpha   90.00
_cell.angle_beta   90.00
_cell.angle_gamma   90.00
#
_symmetry.space_group_name_H-M   'P 1'
#
loop_
_entity.id
_entity.type
_entity.pdbx_description
1 polymer ?
#
loop_
_entity_poly.entity_id
_entity_poly.type
_entity_poly.pdbx_seq_one_letter_code
_entity_poly.pdbx_strand_id
1 'polypeptide(L)'
;QKEIAQLVTSEFFEQGDIEKTQLGEKPIPMMDREKKDELPKMQVDFIDFICTPVYELFAKISQPLKQMNDGCTNNRQHWEELAELHIRGKQGNSKETTEIGAAIHMCYVF
;
A
#
# COMPACT_ATOMS: atom_id res chain seq x y z
N GLN A 1 -4.32 2.05 14.31
CA GLN A 1 -4.04 1.64 12.91
C GLN A 1 -2.57 1.77 12.55
N LYS A 2 -1.89 2.89 12.84
CA LYS A 2 -0.46 3.09 12.50
C LYS A 2 0.53 2.06 13.04
N GLU A 3 0.26 1.39 14.16
CA GLU A 3 1.19 0.43 14.78
C GLU A 3 1.15 -0.96 14.12
N ILE A 4 -0.05 -1.51 13.89
CA ILE A 4 -0.27 -2.79 13.18
C ILE A 4 0.37 -2.74 11.80
N ALA A 5 0.10 -1.65 11.11
CA ALA A 5 0.69 -1.28 9.84
C ALA A 5 2.24 -1.39 9.76
N GLN A 6 2.98 -1.05 10.82
CA GLN A 6 4.45 -1.12 10.83
C GLN A 6 4.94 -2.56 10.97
N LEU A 7 4.23 -3.35 11.79
CA LEU A 7 4.55 -4.75 12.00
C LEU A 7 4.38 -5.53 10.70
N VAL A 8 3.24 -5.34 10.03
CA VAL A 8 2.97 -6.03 8.77
C VAL A 8 3.94 -5.59 7.67
N THR A 9 4.25 -4.30 7.57
CA THR A 9 5.30 -3.81 6.64
C THR A 9 6.64 -4.49 6.87
N SER A 10 7.05 -4.62 8.13
CA SER A 10 8.32 -5.25 8.47
C SER A 10 8.32 -6.73 8.13
N GLU A 11 7.21 -7.42 8.39
CA GLU A 11 7.01 -8.85 8.07
C GLU A 11 7.08 -9.11 6.56
N PHE A 12 6.40 -8.32 5.73
CA PHE A 12 6.43 -8.49 4.28
C PHE A 12 7.83 -8.28 3.69
N PHE A 13 8.58 -7.30 4.19
CA PHE A 13 9.96 -7.12 3.74
C PHE A 13 10.90 -8.20 4.25
N GLU A 14 10.73 -8.67 5.48
CA GLU A 14 11.49 -9.81 6.01
C GLU A 14 11.23 -11.07 5.19
N GLN A 15 9.98 -11.31 4.80
CA GLN A 15 9.63 -12.39 3.89
C GLN A 15 10.30 -12.22 2.52
N GLY A 16 10.24 -11.03 1.92
CA GLY A 16 10.90 -10.76 0.64
C GLY A 16 12.42 -10.95 0.69
N ASP A 17 13.05 -10.57 1.80
CA ASP A 17 14.49 -10.79 2.04
C ASP A 17 14.80 -12.29 2.16
N ILE A 18 13.95 -13.08 2.82
CA ILE A 18 14.08 -14.54 2.90
C ILE A 18 13.95 -15.18 1.50
N GLU A 19 12.94 -14.80 0.72
CA GLU A 19 12.74 -15.31 -0.65
C GLU A 19 13.97 -15.03 -1.53
N LYS A 20 14.51 -13.81 -1.46
CA LYS A 20 15.70 -13.41 -2.22
C LYS A 20 16.96 -14.16 -1.78
N THR A 21 17.20 -14.26 -0.47
CA THR A 21 18.47 -14.78 0.07
C THR A 21 18.51 -16.31 0.17
N GLN A 22 17.38 -16.95 0.49
CA GLN A 22 17.33 -18.39 0.73
C GLN A 22 16.81 -19.19 -0.47
N LEU A 23 15.91 -18.61 -1.26
CA LEU A 23 15.31 -19.30 -2.42
C LEU A 23 15.89 -18.82 -3.76
N GLY A 24 16.58 -17.67 -3.79
CA GLY A 24 17.09 -17.06 -5.01
C GLY A 24 15.99 -16.53 -5.93
N GLU A 25 14.77 -16.43 -5.42
CA GLU A 25 13.60 -15.96 -6.15
C GLU A 25 13.50 -14.44 -6.04
N LYS A 26 12.91 -13.80 -7.06
CA LYS A 26 12.66 -12.36 -7.01
C LYS A 26 11.38 -12.11 -6.20
N PRO A 27 11.45 -11.41 -5.05
CA PRO A 27 10.26 -11.12 -4.26
C PRO A 27 9.27 -10.28 -5.06
N ILE A 28 7.98 -10.45 -4.78
CA ILE A 28 6.95 -9.63 -5.42
C ILE A 28 7.19 -8.14 -5.10
N PRO A 29 6.83 -7.21 -6.00
CA PRO A 29 7.16 -5.79 -5.85
C PRO A 29 6.76 -5.13 -4.51
N MET A 30 5.69 -5.60 -3.88
CA MET A 30 5.24 -5.12 -2.56
C MET A 30 6.16 -5.56 -1.39
N MET A 31 6.86 -6.68 -1.56
CA MET A 31 7.81 -7.26 -0.58
C MET A 31 9.26 -6.87 -0.87
N ASP A 32 9.52 -6.19 -2.00
CA ASP A 32 10.85 -5.76 -2.39
C ASP A 32 11.18 -4.37 -1.82
N ARG A 33 12.10 -4.32 -0.85
CA ARG A 33 12.56 -3.06 -0.25
C ARG A 33 13.14 -2.08 -1.28
N GLU A 34 13.67 -2.58 -2.41
CA GLU A 34 14.25 -1.74 -3.47
C GLU A 34 13.18 -1.02 -4.30
N LYS A 35 11.93 -1.48 -4.26
CA LYS A 35 10.79 -0.94 -5.02
C LYS A 35 9.87 -0.05 -4.18
N LYS A 36 10.36 0.41 -3.03
CA LYS A 36 9.61 1.23 -2.07
C LYS A 36 9.00 2.49 -2.70
N ASP A 37 9.67 3.08 -3.68
CA ASP A 37 9.22 4.29 -4.37
C ASP A 37 8.04 4.06 -5.33
N GLU A 38 7.89 2.83 -5.85
CA GLU A 38 6.77 2.45 -6.73
C GLU A 38 5.50 2.11 -5.93
N LEU A 39 5.64 1.93 -4.61
CA LEU A 39 4.63 1.40 -3.72
C LEU A 39 3.32 2.21 -3.68
N PRO A 40 3.33 3.57 -3.69
CA PRO A 40 2.09 4.33 -3.75
C PRO A 40 1.22 4.01 -4.97
N LYS A 41 1.84 3.88 -6.14
CA LYS A 41 1.13 3.52 -7.38
C LYS A 41 0.60 2.08 -7.31
N MET A 42 1.41 1.15 -6.80
CA MET A 42 1.00 -0.25 -6.65
C MET A 42 -0.20 -0.41 -5.72
N GLN A 43 -0.33 0.43 -4.70
CA GLN A 43 -1.49 0.43 -3.81
C GLN A 43 -2.76 0.91 -4.50
N VAL A 44 -2.69 1.99 -5.27
CA VAL A 44 -3.84 2.46 -6.07
C VAL A 44 -4.33 1.33 -6.99
N ASP A 45 -3.41 0.68 -7.71
CA ASP A 45 -3.75 -0.42 -8.61
C ASP A 45 -4.37 -1.61 -7.83
N PHE A 46 -3.81 -1.98 -6.67
CA PHE A 46 -4.37 -3.06 -5.84
C PHE A 46 -5.79 -2.73 -5.36
N ILE A 47 -6.03 -1.50 -4.94
CA ILE A 47 -7.35 -1.06 -4.47
C ILE A 47 -8.36 -1.07 -5.61
N ASP A 48 -7.97 -0.61 -6.80
CA ASP A 48 -8.84 -0.57 -7.97
C ASP A 48 -9.21 -1.97 -8.47
N PHE A 49 -8.24 -2.88 -8.53
CA PHE A 49 -8.47 -4.19 -9.13
C PHE A 49 -8.95 -5.26 -8.13
N ILE A 50 -8.68 -5.11 -6.83
CA ILE A 50 -9.00 -6.14 -5.81
C ILE A 50 -9.99 -5.61 -4.78
N CYS A 51 -9.66 -4.54 -4.06
CA CYS A 51 -10.45 -4.10 -2.91
C CYS A 51 -11.80 -3.50 -3.32
N THR A 52 -11.81 -2.62 -4.32
CA THR A 52 -13.01 -1.89 -4.76
C THR A 52 -14.12 -2.84 -5.21
N PRO A 53 -13.89 -3.84 -6.10
CA PRO A 53 -14.93 -4.80 -6.47
C PRO A 53 -15.53 -5.57 -5.29
N VAL A 54 -14.70 -5.93 -4.31
CA VAL A 54 -15.12 -6.67 -3.11
C VAL A 54 -15.95 -5.79 -2.19
N TYR A 55 -15.47 -4.57 -1.89
CA TYR A 55 -16.15 -3.68 -0.96
C TYR A 55 -17.42 -3.04 -1.55
N GLU A 56 -17.48 -2.80 -2.86
CA GLU A 56 -18.71 -2.42 -3.54
C GLU A 56 -19.77 -3.52 -3.45
N LEU A 57 -19.37 -4.79 -3.57
CA LEU A 57 -20.29 -5.92 -3.42
C LEU A 57 -20.82 -6.00 -1.98
N PHE A 58 -19.95 -5.88 -0.98
CA PHE A 58 -20.36 -5.87 0.42
C PHE A 58 -21.29 -4.70 0.76
N ALA A 59 -21.03 -3.51 0.22
CA ALA A 59 -21.89 -2.34 0.39
C ALA A 59 -23.30 -2.55 -0.19
N LYS A 60 -23.44 -3.35 -1.26
CA LYS A 60 -24.73 -3.73 -1.85
C LYS A 60 -25.48 -4.77 -1.03
N ILE A 61 -24.77 -5.61 -0.28
CA ILE A 61 -25.35 -6.69 0.53
C ILE A 61 -25.97 -6.15 1.83
N SER A 62 -25.31 -5.19 2.49
CA SER A 62 -25.74 -4.73 3.81
C SER A 62 -25.30 -3.29 4.08
N GLN A 63 -26.23 -2.45 4.55
CA GLN A 63 -25.97 -1.03 4.82
C GLN A 63 -24.80 -0.79 5.80
N PRO A 64 -24.66 -1.54 6.91
CA PRO A 64 -23.48 -1.46 7.79
C PRO A 64 -22.13 -1.70 7.10
N LEU A 65 -22.09 -2.47 6.01
CA LEU A 65 -20.84 -2.80 5.31
C LEU A 65 -20.37 -1.66 4.38
N LYS A 66 -21.24 -0.67 4.12
CA LYS A 66 -20.90 0.50 3.31
C LYS A 66 -19.69 1.27 3.85
N GLN A 67 -19.52 1.31 5.17
CA GLN A 67 -18.37 1.98 5.81
C GLN A 67 -17.01 1.38 5.39
N MET A 68 -16.96 0.09 5.03
CA MET A 68 -15.73 -0.53 4.54
C MET A 68 -15.39 -0.03 3.13
N ASN A 69 -16.40 0.17 2.29
CA ASN A 69 -16.23 0.78 0.97
C ASN A 69 -15.79 2.24 1.06
N ASP A 70 -16.35 3.00 2.02
CA ASP A 70 -15.97 4.39 2.27
C ASP A 70 -14.51 4.47 2.76
N GLY A 71 -14.12 3.60 3.70
CA GLY A 71 -12.72 3.48 4.16
C GLY A 71 -11.77 3.10 3.02
N CYS A 72 -12.19 2.16 2.17
CA CYS A 72 -11.41 1.74 1.00
C CYS A 72 -11.19 2.90 0.01
N THR A 73 -12.26 3.66 -0.28
CA THR A 73 -12.22 4.83 -1.16
C THR A 73 -11.30 5.92 -0.60
N ASN A 74 -11.37 6.21 0.70
CA ASN A 74 -10.53 7.21 1.34
C ASN A 74 -9.05 6.82 1.29
N ASN A 75 -8.73 5.56 1.57
CA ASN A 75 -7.37 5.08 1.48
C ASN A 75 -6.86 5.15 0.02
N ARG A 76 -7.68 4.81 -0.98
CA ARG A 76 -7.33 4.96 -2.41
C ARG A 76 -6.91 6.38 -2.74
N GLN A 77 -7.72 7.36 -2.34
CA GLN A 77 -7.43 8.77 -2.60
C GLN A 77 -6.11 9.19 -1.95
N HIS A 78 -5.88 8.79 -0.70
CA HIS A 78 -4.62 9.07 -0.01
C HIS A 78 -3.41 8.50 -0.75
N TRP A 79 -3.54 7.28 -1.28
CA TRP A 79 -2.50 6.64 -2.06
C TRP A 79 -2.23 7.30 -3.41
N GLU A 80 -3.30 7.78 -4.06
CA GLU A 80 -3.21 8.54 -5.31
C GLU A 80 -2.48 9.87 -5.08
N GLU A 81 -2.83 10.60 -4.01
CA GLU A 81 -2.14 11.83 -3.62
C GLU A 81 -0.64 11.60 -3.40
N LEU A 82 -0.27 10.52 -2.71
CA LEU A 82 1.13 10.15 -2.48
C LEU A 82 1.85 9.74 -3.77
N ALA A 83 1.18 9.01 -4.66
CA ALA A 83 1.74 8.63 -5.96
C ALA A 83 1.99 9.86 -6.83
N GLU A 84 1.06 10.81 -6.85
CA GLU A 84 1.23 12.08 -7.56
C GLU A 84 2.32 12.96 -6.94
N LEU A 85 2.40 13.03 -5.60
CA LEU A 85 3.46 13.74 -4.90
C LEU A 85 4.83 13.15 -5.24
N HIS A 86 4.96 11.83 -5.33
CA HIS A 86 6.21 11.19 -5.76
C HIS A 86 6.56 11.52 -7.22
N ILE A 87 5.58 11.57 -8.13
CA ILE A 87 5.81 12.00 -9.52
C ILE A 87 6.29 13.46 -9.57
N ARG A 88 5.71 14.34 -8.74
CA ARG A 88 6.11 15.75 -8.63
C ARG A 88 7.44 15.95 -7.88
N GLY A 89 7.75 15.05 -6.93
CA GLY A 89 8.89 15.08 -6.00
C GLY A 89 10.22 14.62 -6.58
N LYS A 90 10.23 13.92 -7.72
CA LYS A 90 11.45 13.62 -8.50
C LYS A 90 12.23 14.86 -8.98
N GLN A 91 11.79 16.08 -8.62
CA GLN A 91 12.53 17.34 -8.78
C GLN A 91 13.17 17.93 -7.49
N GLY A 92 13.10 17.30 -6.30
CA GLY A 92 13.72 17.91 -5.10
C GLY A 92 13.75 17.10 -3.78
N ASN A 93 14.92 16.52 -3.52
CA ASN A 93 15.59 16.03 -2.28
C ASN A 93 14.89 15.88 -0.89
N SER A 94 15.25 14.77 -0.22
CA SER A 94 15.41 14.46 1.23
C SER A 94 14.21 14.34 2.20
N LYS A 95 13.01 14.88 1.94
CA LYS A 95 11.84 14.67 2.85
C LYS A 95 11.00 13.44 2.52
N GLU A 96 11.14 12.88 1.32
CA GLU A 96 10.31 11.78 0.77
C GLU A 96 10.42 10.45 1.53
N THR A 97 11.59 10.11 2.09
CA THR A 97 11.81 8.77 2.69
C THR A 97 10.91 8.50 3.91
N THR A 98 10.53 9.56 4.63
CA THR A 98 9.65 9.48 5.81
C THR A 98 8.18 9.35 5.42
N GLU A 99 7.74 10.04 4.36
CA GLU A 99 6.35 9.95 3.87
C GLU A 99 6.07 8.60 3.22
N ILE A 100 7.00 8.08 2.41
CA ILE A 100 6.88 6.73 1.86
C ILE A 100 6.91 5.69 3.00
N GLY A 101 7.69 5.92 4.07
CA GLY A 101 7.64 5.07 5.28
C GLY A 101 6.26 5.04 5.94
N ALA A 102 5.58 6.19 6.04
CA ALA A 102 4.22 6.27 6.56
C ALA A 102 3.17 5.74 5.57
N ALA A 103 3.48 5.78 4.27
CA ALA A 103 2.65 5.22 3.22
C ALA A 103 2.60 3.69 3.38
N ILE A 104 3.74 2.99 3.43
CA ILE A 104 3.73 1.51 3.53
C ILE A 104 2.90 1.02 4.72
N HIS A 105 2.87 1.80 5.80
CA HIS A 105 1.99 1.54 6.94
C HIS A 105 0.49 1.48 6.55
N MET A 106 0.01 2.35 5.66
CA MET A 106 -1.39 2.35 5.23
C MET A 106 -1.75 1.21 4.27
N CYS A 107 -0.78 0.46 3.73
CA CYS A 107 -1.05 -0.64 2.78
C CYS A 107 -1.79 -1.80 3.44
N TYR A 108 -1.60 -1.97 4.74
CA TYR A 108 -2.07 -3.12 5.50
C TYR A 108 -3.31 -2.82 6.34
N VAL A 109 -3.98 -1.70 6.05
CA VAL A 109 -5.16 -1.22 6.77
C VAL A 109 -6.37 -1.10 5.82
N PHE A 110 -6.52 -2.07 4.94
CA PHE A 110 -7.77 -2.32 4.20
C PHE A 110 -8.54 -3.47 4.81
#